data_AF-A0A0F3GIQ8-F1
#
_entry.id   AF-A0A0F3GIQ8-F1
#
_cell.length_a   1.000
_cell.length_b   1.000
_cell.length_c   1.000
_cell.angle_alpha   90.00
_cell.angle_beta   90.00
_cell.angle_gamma   90.00
#
_symmetry.space_group_name_H-M   'P 1'
#
loop_
_entity.id
_entity.type
_entity.pdbx_description
1 polymer ?
#
loop_
_entity_poly.entity_id
_entity_poly.type
_entity_poly.pdbx_seq_one_letter_code
_entity_poly.pdbx_strand_id
1 'polypeptide(L)'
;MTYMISHAGLTDKGRIRKRNEDNWSVDPDKGIYIVSDGMGGHAAGDLASKLVVEMLPLLINKRMKDITTLGSPKAADQLNVALTELNEQVRSISKTKPG
;
A
#
# COMPACT_ATOMS: atom_id res chain seq x y z
N MET A 1 0.20 27.58 8.17
CA MET A 1 -1.14 27.00 8.39
C MET A 1 -0.95 25.50 8.53
N THR A 2 -1.23 24.92 9.70
CA THR A 2 -1.11 23.48 9.92
C THR A 2 -2.49 22.87 9.73
N TYR A 3 -2.63 21.91 8.80
CA TYR A 3 -3.88 21.20 8.60
C TYR A 3 -3.88 19.95 9.48
N MET A 4 -4.94 19.78 10.28
CA MET A 4 -5.16 18.56 11.06
C MET A 4 -6.06 17.63 10.25
N ILE A 5 -5.54 16.46 9.88
CA ILE A 5 -6.32 15.43 9.20
C ILE A 5 -6.79 14.42 10.24
N SER A 6 -8.10 14.32 10.46
CA SER A 6 -8.70 13.24 11.25
C SER A 6 -8.88 12.02 10.35
N HIS A 7 -8.51 10.83 10.84
CA HIS A 7 -8.56 9.59 10.08
C HIS A 7 -9.11 8.43 10.93
N ALA A 8 -9.75 7.49 10.26
CA ALA A 8 -10.21 6.22 10.83
C ALA A 8 -10.19 5.15 9.73
N GLY A 9 -10.03 3.89 10.11
CA GLY A 9 -10.03 2.75 9.19
C GLY A 9 -10.95 1.65 9.70
N LEU A 10 -11.75 1.10 8.78
CA LEU A 10 -12.62 -0.04 9.01
C LEU A 10 -12.71 -0.83 7.70
N THR A 11 -12.77 -2.15 7.79
CA THR A 11 -13.00 -3.02 6.64
C THR A 11 -13.97 -4.13 7.00
N ASP A 12 -14.78 -4.57 6.05
CA ASP A 12 -15.74 -5.65 6.20
C ASP A 12 -15.75 -6.50 4.93
N LYS A 13 -15.91 -7.81 5.10
CA LYS A 13 -15.94 -8.77 3.99
C LYS A 13 -17.18 -8.62 3.09
N GLY A 14 -18.24 -8.05 3.64
CA GLY A 14 -19.57 -8.10 3.08
C GLY A 14 -20.21 -9.49 3.19
N ARG A 15 -21.39 -9.62 2.58
CA ARG A 15 -22.28 -10.80 2.72
C ARG A 15 -22.00 -11.93 1.73
N ILE A 16 -21.28 -11.65 0.63
CA ILE A 16 -21.13 -12.57 -0.50
C ILE A 16 -19.76 -13.27 -0.49
N ARG A 17 -18.68 -12.53 -0.21
CA ARG A 17 -17.31 -13.06 -0.31
C ARG A 17 -17.04 -14.03 0.86
N LYS A 18 -16.19 -15.04 0.63
CA LYS A 18 -15.75 -15.98 1.68
C LYS A 18 -14.65 -15.42 2.57
N ARG A 19 -13.76 -14.60 2.00
CA ARG A 19 -12.68 -13.88 2.70
C ARG A 19 -12.69 -12.40 2.35
N ASN A 20 -12.22 -11.56 3.27
CA ASN A 20 -11.95 -10.16 2.99
C ASN A 20 -10.54 -10.07 2.41
N GLU A 21 -10.38 -9.40 1.28
CA GLU A 21 -9.07 -9.21 0.64
C GLU A 21 -8.68 -7.73 0.61
N ASP A 22 -9.43 -6.89 1.33
CA ASP A 22 -9.12 -5.48 1.49
C ASP A 22 -8.21 -5.29 2.71
N ASN A 23 -7.11 -4.58 2.51
CA ASN A 23 -6.18 -4.19 3.57
C ASN A 23 -5.95 -2.68 3.53
N TRP A 24 -5.61 -2.08 4.68
CA TRP A 24 -5.27 -0.66 4.77
C TRP A 24 -4.16 -0.41 5.79
N SER A 25 -3.43 0.69 5.61
CA SER A 25 -2.46 1.19 6.60
C SER A 25 -2.39 2.72 6.58
N VAL A 26 -1.99 3.31 7.71
CA VAL A 26 -1.88 4.76 7.87
C VAL A 26 -0.56 5.11 8.57
N ASP A 27 0.10 6.17 8.11
CA ASP A 27 1.24 6.83 8.75
C ASP A 27 1.02 8.36 8.66
N PRO A 28 0.23 8.93 9.59
CA PRO A 28 -0.20 10.33 9.56
C PRO A 28 0.97 11.31 9.68
N ASP A 29 2.01 10.95 10.43
CA ASP A 29 3.22 11.77 10.61
C ASP A 29 3.93 12.02 9.28
N LYS A 30 3.75 11.13 8.30
CA LYS A 30 4.28 11.26 6.94
C LYS A 30 3.23 11.56 5.89
N GLY A 31 1.97 11.73 6.30
CA GLY A 31 0.84 11.98 5.39
C GLY A 31 0.52 10.79 4.47
N ILE A 32 0.84 9.56 4.89
CA ILE A 32 0.60 8.35 4.09
C ILE A 32 -0.68 7.67 4.55
N TYR A 33 -1.57 7.40 3.59
CA TYR A 33 -2.83 6.69 3.80
C TYR A 33 -3.00 5.71 2.65
N ILE A 34 -3.12 4.41 2.93
CA ILE A 34 -3.11 3.35 1.92
C ILE A 34 -4.35 2.48 2.11
N VAL A 35 -5.03 2.21 1.00
CA VAL A 35 -6.03 1.15 0.87
C VAL A 35 -5.63 0.26 -0.29
N SER A 36 -5.75 -1.04 -0.13
CA SER A 36 -5.41 -2.04 -1.15
C SER A 36 -6.50 -3.10 -1.23
N ASP A 37 -7.08 -3.24 -2.42
CA ASP A 37 -8.07 -4.28 -2.77
C ASP A 37 -7.34 -5.46 -3.44
N GLY A 38 -7.48 -6.65 -2.86
CA GLY A 38 -6.98 -7.90 -3.41
C GLY A 38 -7.91 -8.47 -4.48
N MET A 39 -7.35 -8.72 -5.67
CA MET A 39 -8.10 -9.26 -6.81
C MET A 39 -8.37 -10.77 -6.61
N GLY A 40 -9.45 -11.09 -5.89
CA GLY A 40 -9.78 -12.43 -5.35
C GLY A 40 -10.24 -13.53 -6.31
N GLY A 41 -9.38 -13.93 -7.24
CA GLY A 41 -9.58 -15.14 -8.06
C GLY A 41 -8.71 -16.34 -7.65
N HIS A 42 -7.60 -16.12 -6.96
CA HIS A 42 -6.62 -17.14 -6.55
C HIS A 42 -6.16 -16.81 -5.11
N ALA A 43 -5.64 -17.76 -4.33
CA ALA A 43 -5.29 -17.52 -2.90
C ALA A 43 -4.16 -16.50 -2.66
N ALA A 44 -3.70 -15.82 -3.71
CA ALA A 44 -2.74 -14.73 -3.68
C ALA A 44 -3.37 -13.32 -3.48
N GLY A 45 -4.69 -13.13 -3.62
CA GLY A 45 -5.30 -11.79 -3.56
C GLY A 45 -5.17 -11.11 -2.19
N ASP A 46 -5.55 -11.82 -1.13
CA ASP A 46 -5.36 -11.39 0.27
C ASP A 46 -3.88 -11.18 0.63
N LEU A 47 -3.00 -12.09 0.18
CA LEU A 47 -1.56 -11.94 0.40
C LEU A 47 -1.02 -10.69 -0.31
N ALA A 48 -1.45 -10.44 -1.54
CA ALA A 48 -0.99 -9.30 -2.32
C ALA A 48 -1.40 -7.97 -1.68
N SER A 49 -2.67 -7.81 -1.30
CA SER A 49 -3.14 -6.56 -0.68
C SER A 49 -2.49 -6.32 0.69
N LYS A 50 -2.26 -7.39 1.47
CA LYS A 50 -1.49 -7.31 2.71
C LYS A 50 -0.05 -6.84 2.49
N LEU A 51 0.64 -7.41 1.52
CA LEU A 51 2.02 -7.04 1.19
C LEU A 51 2.13 -5.57 0.76
N VAL A 52 1.13 -5.06 0.03
CA VAL A 52 1.08 -3.65 -0.37
C VAL A 52 1.09 -2.73 0.87
N VAL A 53 0.20 -2.97 1.83
CA VAL A 53 0.06 -2.07 2.99
C VAL A 53 1.21 -2.18 4.00
N GLU A 54 1.93 -3.31 4.01
CA GLU A 54 3.12 -3.53 4.84
C GLU A 54 4.39 -2.94 4.22
N MET A 55 4.60 -3.11 2.91
CA MET A 55 5.88 -2.76 2.26
C MET A 55 5.91 -1.35 1.68
N LEU A 56 4.80 -0.86 1.12
CA LEU A 56 4.77 0.44 0.44
C LEU A 56 5.17 1.61 1.36
N PRO A 57 4.74 1.70 2.63
CA PRO A 57 5.22 2.75 3.54
C PRO A 57 6.74 2.73 3.72
N LEU A 58 7.35 1.55 3.81
CA LEU A 58 8.80 1.40 3.97
C LEU A 58 9.55 1.89 2.74
N LEU A 59 9.06 1.55 1.54
CA LEU A 59 9.64 1.98 0.27
C LEU A 59 9.51 3.49 0.08
N ILE A 60 8.35 4.06 0.40
CA ILE A 60 8.14 5.52 0.38
C ILE A 60 9.12 6.19 1.33
N ASN A 61 9.24 5.72 2.58
CA ASN A 61 10.16 6.30 3.58
C ASN A 61 11.62 6.25 3.13
N LYS A 62 12.03 5.14 2.51
CA LYS A 62 13.38 4.96 1.98
C LYS A 62 13.68 5.94 0.85
N ARG A 63 12.73 6.15 -0.08
CA ARG A 63 12.94 6.94 -1.29
C ARG A 63 12.64 8.43 -1.13
N MET A 64 11.79 8.79 -0.17
CA MET A 64 11.39 10.17 0.11
C MET A 64 12.15 10.83 1.24
N LYS A 65 13.21 10.20 1.78
CA LYS A 65 14.00 10.72 2.90
C LYS A 65 14.50 12.16 2.69
N ASP A 66 14.86 12.52 1.46
CA ASP A 66 15.37 13.85 1.08
C ASP A 66 14.32 14.70 0.33
N ILE A 67 13.04 14.31 0.39
CA ILE A 67 11.94 15.02 -0.25
C ILE A 67 11.16 15.76 0.84
N THR A 68 11.20 17.08 0.77
CA THR A 68 10.49 17.96 1.73
C THR A 68 9.12 18.44 1.21
N THR A 69 8.87 18.30 -0.10
CA THR A 69 7.64 18.74 -0.75
C THR A 69 7.04 17.61 -1.61
N LEU A 70 5.93 17.04 -1.14
CA LEU A 70 5.22 15.94 -1.81
C LEU A 70 4.68 16.31 -3.21
N GLY A 71 4.39 17.59 -3.46
CA GLY A 71 3.91 18.07 -4.76
C GLY A 71 5.00 18.29 -5.82
N SER A 72 6.27 17.98 -5.51
CA SER A 72 7.37 18.17 -6.46
C SER A 72 7.43 17.05 -7.51
N PRO A 73 7.89 17.31 -8.75
CA PRO A 73 8.11 16.25 -9.75
C PRO A 73 8.99 15.11 -9.24
N LYS A 74 10.03 15.45 -8.47
CA LYS A 74 10.92 14.48 -7.83
C LYS A 74 10.18 13.54 -6.87
N ALA A 75 9.19 14.04 -6.13
CA ALA A 75 8.37 13.22 -5.24
C ALA A 75 7.52 12.22 -6.03
N ALA A 76 6.89 12.67 -7.12
CA ALA A 76 6.13 11.80 -8.02
C ALA A 76 7.03 10.71 -8.64
N ASP A 77 8.23 11.06 -9.10
CA ASP A 77 9.19 10.11 -9.64
C ASP A 77 9.61 9.06 -8.60
N GLN A 78 9.95 9.48 -7.38
CA GLN A 78 10.32 8.55 -6.32
C GLN A 78 9.16 7.64 -5.89
N LEU A 79 7.92 8.15 -5.91
CA LEU A 79 6.73 7.33 -5.67
C LEU A 79 6.55 6.26 -6.76
N ASN A 80 6.70 6.63 -8.03
CA ASN A 80 6.62 5.69 -9.15
C ASN A 80 7.68 4.58 -9.05
N VAL A 81 8.90 4.94 -8.62
CA VAL A 81 9.97 3.95 -8.40
C VAL A 81 9.60 3.03 -7.23
N ALA A 82 9.07 3.55 -6.13
CA ALA A 82 8.62 2.75 -4.99
C ALA A 82 7.49 1.77 -5.37
N LEU A 83 6.52 2.22 -6.17
CA LEU A 83 5.45 1.37 -6.69
C LEU A 83 5.97 0.28 -7.64
N THR A 84 6.95 0.61 -8.48
CA THR A 84 7.58 -0.37 -9.38
C THR A 84 8.31 -1.46 -8.58
N GLU A 85 9.11 -1.07 -7.59
CA GLU A 85 9.81 -2.01 -6.69
C GLU A 85 8.82 -2.87 -5.90
N LEU A 86 7.73 -2.28 -5.40
CA LEU A 86 6.66 -3.02 -4.73
C LEU A 86 6.05 -4.09 -5.65
N ASN A 87 5.71 -3.72 -6.89
CA ASN A 87 5.11 -4.64 -7.86
C ASN A 87 6.03 -5.83 -8.15
N GLU A 88 7.34 -5.61 -8.28
CA GLU A 88 8.31 -6.68 -8.46
C GLU A 88 8.38 -7.63 -7.25
N GLN A 89 8.39 -7.08 -6.03
CA GLN A 89 8.40 -7.87 -4.80
C GLN A 89 7.12 -8.70 -4.64
N VAL A 90 5.94 -8.07 -4.80
CA VAL A 90 4.64 -8.76 -4.73
C VAL A 90 4.58 -9.86 -5.78
N ARG A 91 5.00 -9.59 -7.02
CA ARG A 91 5.03 -10.60 -8.10
C ARG A 91 5.96 -11.77 -7.77
N SER A 92 7.12 -11.50 -7.16
CA SER A 92 8.08 -12.55 -6.76
C SER A 92 7.51 -13.43 -5.64
N ILE A 93 6.94 -12.83 -4.60
CA ILE A 93 6.35 -13.55 -3.46
C ILE A 93 5.13 -14.37 -3.91
N SER A 94 4.26 -13.79 -4.74
CA SER A 94 3.07 -14.49 -5.26
C SER A 94 3.41 -15.68 -6.16
N LYS A 95 4.58 -15.69 -6.82
CA LYS A 95 5.07 -16.86 -7.59
C LYS A 95 5.59 -18.00 -6.71
N THR A 96 6.09 -17.70 -5.51
CA THR A 96 6.71 -18.69 -4.61
C THR A 96 5.73 -19.30 -3.62
N LYS A 97 4.55 -18.70 -3.43
CA LYS A 97 3.43 -19.25 -2.67
C LYS A 97 2.19 -19.32 -3.56
N PRO A 98 2.08 -20.33 -4.46
CA PRO A 98 0.82 -20.56 -5.14
C PRO A 98 -0.25 -20.86 -4.09
N GLY A 99 -1.40 -20.21 -4.27
CA GLY A 99 -2.55 -20.32 -3.39
C GLY A 99 -3.17 -21.72 -3.33
#